data_AF-A0A1S1BPM7-F1
#
_entry.id   AF-A0A1S1BPM7-F1
#
_cell.length_a   1.000
_cell.length_b   1.000
_cell.length_c   1.000
_cell.angle_alpha   90.00
_cell.angle_beta   90.00
_cell.angle_gamma   90.00
#
_symmetry.space_group_name_H-M   'P 1'
#
loop_
_entity.id
_entity.type
_entity.pdbx_description
1 polymer ?
#
loop_
_entity_poly.entity_id
_entity_poly.type
_entity_poly.pdbx_seq_one_letter_code
_entity_poly.pdbx_strand_id
1 'polypeptide(L)' 'MASDCLGIHLADALERGQALPEPSPITSLSLDDYLPEDKDFHFDRNKSFISMVLVDLDDYTSN' A
#
# COMPACT_ATOMS: atom_id res chain seq x y z
N MET A 1 -2.72 9.51 -5.40
CA MET A 1 -3.44 9.06 -4.18
C MET A 1 -2.97 7.65 -3.83
N ALA A 2 -3.50 7.01 -2.76
CA ALA A 2 -3.04 5.69 -2.32
C ALA A 2 -3.20 4.60 -3.40
N SER A 3 -4.32 4.64 -4.14
CA SER A 3 -4.57 3.79 -5.31
C SER A 3 -3.52 3.99 -6.41
N ASP A 4 -3.23 5.24 -6.76
CA ASP A 4 -2.30 5.54 -7.86
C ASP A 4 -0.87 5.16 -7.50
N CYS A 5 -0.47 5.38 -6.24
CA CYS A 5 0.82 4.92 -5.73
C CYS A 5 0.94 3.40 -5.88
N LEU A 6 -0.07 2.66 -5.46
CA LEU A 6 -0.13 1.21 -5.60
C LEU A 6 -0.09 0.78 -7.08
N GLY A 7 -0.88 1.42 -7.95
CA GLY A 7 -0.92 1.14 -9.39
C GLY A 7 0.42 1.32 -10.07
N ILE A 8 1.10 2.45 -9.82
CA ILE A 8 2.42 2.74 -10.42
C ILE A 8 3.48 1.73 -9.95
N HIS A 9 3.53 1.42 -8.65
CA HIS A 9 4.51 0.48 -8.12
C HIS A 9 4.27 -0.96 -8.60
N LEU A 10 3.01 -1.39 -8.69
CA LEU A 10 2.68 -2.71 -9.21
C LEU A 10 2.95 -2.82 -10.71
N ALA A 11 2.66 -1.78 -11.49
CA ALA A 11 2.99 -1.74 -12.91
C ALA A 11 4.51 -1.84 -13.15
N ASP A 12 5.34 -1.08 -12.42
CA ASP A 12 6.80 -1.17 -12.50
C ASP A 12 7.32 -2.57 -12.11
N ALA A 13 6.75 -3.18 -11.06
CA ALA A 13 7.10 -4.54 -10.66
C ALA A 13 6.77 -5.57 -11.76
N LEU A 14 5.60 -5.45 -12.41
CA LEU A 14 5.19 -6.32 -13.52
C LEU A 14 6.08 -6.15 -14.75
N GLU A 15 6.42 -4.92 -15.13
CA GLU A 15 7.33 -4.63 -16.25
C GLU A 15 8.72 -5.22 -16.03
N ARG A 16 9.19 -5.24 -14.77
CA ARG A 16 10.46 -5.84 -14.38
C ARG A 16 10.41 -7.37 -14.23
N GLY A 17 9.24 -7.98 -14.40
CA GLY A 17 9.01 -9.42 -14.20
C GLY A 17 9.17 -9.86 -12.74
N GLN A 18 8.97 -8.95 -11.79
CA GLN A 18 9.02 -9.27 -10.36
C GLN A 18 7.70 -9.92 -9.91
N ALA A 19 7.79 -10.83 -8.94
CA ALA A 19 6.61 -11.39 -8.32
C ALA A 19 5.94 -10.34 -7.43
N LEU A 20 4.62 -10.21 -7.55
CA LEU A 20 3.84 -9.33 -6.69
C LEU A 20 3.74 -9.94 -5.28
N PRO A 21 3.91 -9.15 -4.22
CA PRO A 21 3.74 -9.64 -2.86
C PRO A 21 2.29 -10.01 -2.58
N GLU A 22 2.06 -11.05 -1.78
CA GLU A 22 0.71 -11.40 -1.33
C GLU A 22 0.15 -10.34 -0.38
N PRO A 23 -1.12 -9.93 -0.54
CA PRO A 23 -1.76 -9.01 0.38
C PRO A 23 -1.83 -9.59 1.81
N SER A 24 -1.47 -8.78 2.80
CA SER A 24 -1.61 -9.17 4.21
C SER A 24 -3.09 -9.18 4.63
N PRO A 25 -3.52 -10.12 5.51
CA PRO A 25 -4.88 -10.11 6.04
C PRO A 25 -5.16 -8.81 6.81
N ILE A 26 -6.25 -8.12 6.51
CA ILE A 26 -6.58 -6.85 7.19
C ILE A 26 -6.74 -7.01 8.71
N THR A 27 -7.19 -8.18 9.15
CA THR A 27 -7.40 -8.50 10.58
C THR A 27 -6.11 -8.70 11.36
N SER A 28 -4.97 -8.90 10.68
CA SER A 28 -3.66 -9.01 11.33
C SER A 28 -2.91 -7.68 11.39
N LEU A 29 -3.47 -6.59 10.88
CA LEU A 29 -2.82 -5.29 10.84
C LEU A 29 -3.12 -4.48 12.11
N SER A 30 -2.08 -3.84 12.67
CA SER A 30 -2.20 -2.84 13.72
C SER A 30 -1.58 -1.52 13.27
N LEU A 31 -2.13 -0.38 13.71
CA LEU A 31 -1.54 0.93 13.42
C LEU A 31 -0.14 1.09 14.03
N ASP A 32 0.12 0.40 15.14
CA ASP A 32 1.40 0.51 15.85
C ASP A 32 2.54 -0.27 15.17
N ASP A 33 2.21 -1.36 14.48
CA ASP A 33 3.20 -2.27 13.87
C ASP A 33 3.89 -1.65 12.65
N TYR A 34 3.28 -0.62 12.05
CA TYR A 34 3.77 0.06 10.85
C TYR A 34 4.20 1.50 11.15
N LEU A 35 4.50 1.83 12.41
CA LEU A 35 5.08 3.13 12.71
C LEU A 35 6.46 3.26 12.04
N PRO A 36 6.77 4.42 11.44
CA PRO A 36 8.14 4.76 11.13
C PRO A 36 8.98 4.75 12.41
N GLU A 37 10.25 4.35 12.31
CA GLU A 37 11.21 4.45 13.44
C GLU A 37 11.53 5.93 13.81
N ASP A 38 10.97 6.88 13.07
CA ASP A 38 11.11 8.31 13.29
C ASP A 38 10.41 8.75 14.58
N LYS A 39 11.21 9.28 15.52
CA LYS A 39 10.74 9.75 16.83
C LYS A 39 9.88 11.00 16.75
N ASP A 40 9.97 11.75 15.65
CA ASP A 40 9.17 12.95 15.43
C ASP A 40 7.84 12.65 14.72
N PHE A 41 7.62 11.39 14.32
CA PHE A 41 6.37 10.97 13.70
C PHE A 41 5.27 10.77 14.76
N HIS A 42 4.26 11.63 14.71
CA HIS A 42 3.09 11.56 15.57
C HIS A 42 1.82 11.52 14.74
N PHE A 43 0.93 10.58 15.04
CA PHE A 43 -0.40 10.47 14.42
C PHE A 43 -1.49 10.40 15.49
N ASP A 44 -2.68 10.91 15.15
CA ASP A 44 -3.86 10.80 15.99
C ASP A 44 -4.56 9.47 15.71
N ARG A 45 -4.40 8.50 16.62
CA ARG A 45 -4.99 7.17 16.49
C ARG A 45 -6.51 7.20 16.30
N ASN A 46 -7.22 8.20 16.81
CA ASN A 46 -8.67 8.30 16.67
C ASN A 46 -9.10 8.79 15.28
N LYS A 47 -8.19 9.41 14.53
CA LYS A 47 -8.42 9.87 13.15
C LYS A 47 -7.78 8.97 12.10
N SER A 48 -6.90 8.07 12.52
CA SER A 48 -6.28 7.07 11.66
C SER A 48 -7.13 5.82 11.54
N PHE A 49 -7.11 5.19 10.37
CA PHE A 49 -7.83 3.96 10.08
C PHE A 49 -7.06 3.11 9.09
N ILE A 50 -7.33 1.81 9.12
CA ILE A 50 -6.79 0.84 8.16
C ILE A 50 -7.92 0.52 7.17
N SER A 51 -7.63 0.63 5.88
CA SER A 51 -8.58 0.32 4.82
C SER A 51 -7.88 -0.41 3.70
N MET A 52 -8.60 -1.33 3.07
CA MET A 52 -8.17 -1.94 1.82
C MET A 52 -8.25 -0.89 0.70
N VAL A 53 -7.25 -0.90 -0.18
CA VAL A 53 -7.20 -0.07 -1.39
C VAL A 53 -7.09 -1.01 -2.57
N LEU A 54 -7.92 -0.77 -3.58
CA LEU A 54 -7.98 -1.54 -4.81
C LEU A 54 -7.50 -0.64 -5.95
N VAL A 55 -6.83 -1.25 -6.92
CA VAL A 55 -6.47 -0.59 -8.18
C VAL A 55 -6.76 -1.56 -9.32
N ASP A 56 -7.21 -1.03 -10.44
CA ASP A 56 -7.20 -1.73 -11.70
C ASP A 56 -5.86 -1.46 -12.39
N LEU A 57 -5.12 -2.51 -12.74
CA LEU A 57 -3.80 -2.37 -13.36
C LEU A 57 -3.89 -2.14 -14.87
N ASP A 58 -5.03 -2.45 -15.49
CA ASP A 58 -5.24 -2.21 -16.92
C ASP A 58 -5.12 -0.71 -17.25
N ASP A 59 -5.47 0.17 -16.31
CA ASP A 59 -5.32 1.62 -16.43
C ASP A 59 -3.85 2.11 -16.35
N TYR A 60 -2.92 1.27 -15.88
CA TYR A 60 -1.51 1.62 -15.60
C TYR A 60 -0.52 0.90 -16.51
N THR A 61 -0.89 -0.26 -17.05
CA THR A 61 -0.08 -0.97 -18.03
C THR A 61 -0.48 -0.52 -19.43
N SER A 62 0.44 0.12 -20.17
CA SER A 62 0.19 0.47 -21.58
C SER A 62 0.24 -0.80 -22.43
N ASN A 63 -0.89 -1.48 -22.60
CA ASN A 63 -1.04 -2.59 -23.54
C ASN A 63 -2.27 -2.38 -24.43
#